data_AF-A0A8S0GUK1-F1
#
_entry.id   AF-A0A8S0GUK1-F1
#
_cell.length_a   1.000
_cell.length_b   1.000
_cell.length_c   1.000
_cell.angle_alpha   90.00
_cell.angle_beta   90.00
_cell.angle_gamma   90.00
#
_symmetry.space_group_name_H-M   'P 1'
#
loop_
_entity.id
_entity.type
_entity.pdbx_description
1 polymer ?
#
loop_
_entity_poly.entity_id
_entity_poly.type
_entity_poly.pdbx_seq_one_letter_code
_entity_poly.pdbx_strand_id
1 'polypeptide(L)'
;MLDPETNLHSHFTPQGIGADLIATLEGFSREDVDRFALHSQQKATRARAGGAFAKSLVPVQDQNGIVLLDHDEFIRADSTLEGLGKLKPSFEMMGQMGFDATALRVYSHVERIDHVHTPGNSSGIVDGAALMLIGSEAKGRELGLKPRARIVATAVTSTDPTIMLTGPAPATRKALAKAGLRVEDIDLFEVNEAFASVVLKFIKDMAIDPAKVNVNGGSIAMGHPLGPPAARSSAPCSMSWKPGASAMAWQPSVSAAAWVSPPSSNASEPRLQGIPFMTDAIRYEKGQDQIVVLTIDMPGQSANTMNALYRDAMAGAVARLQAEQESIAGVIITSAKKTFFAGGDLNELIKVGRPEAKAFYDMVLALKDQLRALETLGKPVVAAINGAALGGGWEICLACHHRVALDDKSVQVGLPEVTLGLLPGGGGVVRMVRMLAWKRLCPICWKARKCARSRRCKQA
;
A
#
# COMPACT_ATOMS: atom_id res chain seq x y z
N MET A 1 -2.47 14.70 15.72
CA MET A 1 -3.27 13.55 16.18
C MET A 1 -3.67 13.78 17.64
N LEU A 2 -4.26 14.95 17.92
CA LEU A 2 -4.68 15.42 19.26
C LEU A 2 -6.05 16.14 19.15
N ASP A 3 -6.85 15.74 18.16
CA ASP A 3 -8.23 16.24 18.05
C ASP A 3 -9.12 15.37 18.95
N PRO A 4 -9.75 15.92 20.01
CA PRO A 4 -10.49 15.14 20.99
C PRO A 4 -11.70 14.42 20.39
N GLU A 5 -12.41 15.06 19.46
CA GLU A 5 -13.59 14.49 18.83
C GLU A 5 -13.24 13.25 17.99
N THR A 6 -12.20 13.35 17.16
CA THR A 6 -11.71 12.21 16.36
C THR A 6 -11.19 11.08 17.25
N ASN A 7 -10.48 11.42 18.33
CA ASN A 7 -9.92 10.42 19.25
C ASN A 7 -11.04 9.61 19.94
N LEU A 8 -12.09 10.29 20.42
CA LEU A 8 -13.26 9.64 21.02
C LEU A 8 -14.02 8.76 20.02
N HIS A 9 -14.23 9.25 18.79
CA HIS A 9 -14.93 8.47 17.75
C HIS A 9 -14.14 7.27 17.23
N SER A 10 -12.81 7.35 17.21
CA SER A 10 -11.95 6.27 16.70
C SER A 10 -11.57 5.23 17.75
N HIS A 11 -11.98 5.43 19.01
CA HIS A 11 -11.57 4.59 20.14
C HIS A 11 -10.05 4.41 20.20
N PHE A 12 -9.31 5.50 19.95
CA PHE A 12 -7.86 5.41 19.80
C PHE A 12 -7.19 4.90 21.06
N THR A 13 -6.35 3.87 20.88
CA THR A 13 -5.54 3.25 21.91
C THR A 13 -4.07 3.21 21.46
N PRO A 14 -3.11 3.45 22.38
CA PRO A 14 -1.69 3.27 22.11
C PRO A 14 -1.36 1.81 21.76
N GLN A 15 -0.34 1.61 20.93
CA GLN A 15 0.01 0.28 20.40
C GLN A 15 0.33 -0.74 21.49
N GLY A 16 1.02 -0.32 22.54
CA GLY A 16 1.36 -1.19 23.66
C GLY A 16 0.14 -1.73 24.41
N ILE A 17 -0.91 -0.93 24.56
CA ILE A 17 -2.18 -1.37 25.17
C ILE A 17 -2.85 -2.42 24.28
N GLY A 18 -2.86 -2.21 22.95
CA GLY A 18 -3.34 -3.22 22.01
C GLY A 18 -2.53 -4.53 22.07
N ALA A 19 -1.21 -4.46 22.25
CA ALA A 19 -0.36 -5.63 22.38
C ALA A 19 -0.60 -6.41 23.69
N ASP A 20 -0.77 -5.71 24.82
CA ASP A 20 -1.13 -6.31 26.10
C ASP A 20 -2.55 -6.92 26.06
N LEU A 21 -3.49 -6.25 25.38
CA LEU A 21 -4.83 -6.79 25.15
C LEU A 21 -4.79 -8.07 24.31
N ILE A 22 -3.95 -8.14 23.27
CA ILE A 22 -3.72 -9.38 22.50
C ILE A 22 -3.21 -10.49 23.44
N ALA A 23 -2.22 -10.20 24.28
CA ALA A 23 -1.68 -11.19 25.21
C ALA A 23 -2.76 -11.70 26.17
N THR A 24 -3.58 -10.79 26.71
CA THR A 24 -4.71 -11.10 27.59
C THR A 24 -5.73 -12.01 26.91
N LEU A 25 -6.18 -11.65 25.70
CA LEU A 25 -7.20 -12.40 24.95
C LEU A 25 -6.72 -13.80 24.54
N GLU A 26 -5.44 -13.93 24.19
CA GLU A 26 -4.88 -15.18 23.70
C GLU A 26 -4.30 -16.08 24.80
N GLY A 27 -4.21 -15.57 26.03
CA GLY A 27 -3.62 -16.26 27.18
C GLY A 27 -2.09 -16.33 27.14
N PHE A 28 -1.41 -15.37 26.50
CA PHE A 28 0.05 -15.33 26.47
C PHE A 28 0.58 -14.70 27.76
N SER A 29 1.34 -15.49 28.53
CA SER A 29 1.91 -15.04 29.78
C SER A 29 3.12 -14.12 29.57
N ARG A 30 3.56 -13.46 30.65
CA ARG A 30 4.83 -12.72 30.68
C ARG A 30 6.02 -13.59 30.28
N GLU A 31 6.04 -14.86 30.70
CA GLU A 31 7.11 -15.77 30.35
C GLU A 31 7.11 -16.11 28.86
N ASP A 32 5.94 -16.26 28.23
CA ASP A 32 5.83 -16.56 26.80
C ASP A 32 6.40 -15.43 25.94
N VAL A 33 6.03 -14.18 26.26
CA VAL A 33 6.51 -13.00 25.52
C VAL A 33 8.01 -12.77 25.74
N ASP A 34 8.52 -13.02 26.94
CA ASP A 34 9.96 -12.91 27.24
C ASP A 34 10.76 -14.05 26.58
N ARG A 35 10.21 -15.27 26.52
CA ARG A 35 10.85 -16.40 25.83
C ARG A 35 10.94 -16.14 24.32
N PHE A 36 9.90 -15.59 23.72
CA PHE A 36 9.93 -15.16 22.33
C PHE A 36 11.03 -14.11 22.09
N ALA A 37 11.10 -13.10 22.96
CA ALA A 37 12.11 -12.05 22.88
C ALA A 37 13.55 -12.59 22.99
N LEU A 38 13.79 -13.50 23.94
CA LEU A 38 15.07 -14.18 24.09
C LEU A 38 15.46 -14.95 22.82
N HIS A 39 14.53 -15.69 22.23
CA HIS A 39 14.77 -16.39 20.96
C HIS A 39 15.11 -15.41 19.83
N SER A 40 14.47 -14.24 19.75
CA SER A 40 14.81 -13.22 18.75
C SER A 40 16.26 -12.75 18.91
N GLN A 41 16.69 -12.43 20.14
CA GLN A 41 18.08 -12.03 20.44
C GLN A 41 19.09 -13.13 20.07
N GLN A 42 18.79 -14.39 20.38
CA GLN A 42 19.65 -15.53 20.04
C GLN A 42 19.77 -15.74 18.54
N LYS A 43 18.64 -15.66 17.80
CA LYS A 43 18.63 -15.80 16.34
C LYS A 43 19.42 -14.67 15.66
N ALA A 44 19.23 -13.42 16.10
CA ALA A 44 19.96 -12.26 15.58
C ALA A 44 21.46 -12.35 15.87
N THR A 45 21.82 -12.73 17.09
CA THR A 45 23.22 -12.94 17.49
C THR A 45 23.89 -14.00 16.60
N ARG A 46 23.23 -15.14 16.39
CA ARG A 46 23.72 -16.20 15.51
C ARG A 46 23.82 -15.75 14.05
N ALA A 47 22.84 -15.02 13.54
CA ALA A 47 22.84 -14.52 12.16
C ALA A 47 23.98 -13.52 11.92
N ARG A 48 24.23 -12.62 12.88
CA ARG A 48 25.35 -11.68 12.85
C ARG A 48 26.69 -12.41 12.89
N ALA A 49 26.89 -13.31 13.85
CA ALA A 49 28.12 -14.09 13.98
C ALA A 49 28.39 -15.00 12.76
N GLY A 50 27.34 -15.54 12.14
CA GLY A 50 27.43 -16.35 10.92
C GLY A 50 27.60 -15.55 9.63
N GLY A 51 27.68 -14.22 9.69
CA GLY A 51 27.84 -13.37 8.50
C GLY A 51 26.64 -13.32 7.57
N ALA A 52 25.44 -13.67 8.05
CA ALA A 52 24.22 -13.73 7.23
C ALA A 52 23.89 -12.39 6.54
N PHE A 53 24.29 -11.27 7.17
CA PHE A 53 24.02 -9.91 6.71
C PHE A 53 25.15 -9.28 5.89
N ALA A 54 26.31 -9.93 5.75
CA ALA A 54 27.52 -9.33 5.20
C ALA A 54 27.38 -8.76 3.76
N LYS A 55 26.46 -9.30 2.96
CA LYS A 55 26.22 -8.84 1.58
C LYS A 55 25.16 -7.74 1.47
N SER A 56 24.57 -7.30 2.57
CA SER A 56 23.42 -6.38 2.54
C SER A 56 23.45 -5.32 3.63
N LEU A 57 24.24 -5.51 4.69
CA LEU A 57 24.63 -4.44 5.57
C LEU A 57 25.67 -3.58 4.86
N VAL A 58 25.34 -2.31 4.64
CA VAL A 58 26.28 -1.32 4.10
C VAL A 58 26.73 -0.44 5.27
N PRO A 59 28.03 -0.45 5.63
CA PRO A 59 28.53 0.39 6.71
C PRO A 59 28.23 1.86 6.45
N VAL A 60 27.75 2.55 7.49
CA VAL A 60 27.57 4.00 7.47
C VAL A 60 28.94 4.63 7.67
N GLN A 61 29.33 5.54 6.77
CA GLN A 61 30.60 6.25 6.82
C GLN A 61 30.36 7.76 6.90
N ASP A 62 31.31 8.48 7.50
CA ASP A 62 31.34 9.93 7.43
C ASP A 62 31.79 10.43 6.04
N GLN A 63 31.82 11.74 5.85
CA GLN A 63 32.26 12.37 4.59
C GLN A 63 33.72 12.10 4.23
N ASN A 64 34.54 11.60 5.15
CA ASN A 64 35.95 11.26 4.96
C ASN A 64 36.17 9.75 4.72
N GLY A 65 35.10 8.95 4.70
CA GLY A 65 35.18 7.49 4.54
C GLY A 65 35.47 6.73 5.85
N ILE A 66 35.40 7.38 7.01
CA ILE A 66 35.55 6.72 8.31
C ILE A 66 34.26 6.00 8.65
N VAL A 67 34.34 4.71 8.98
CA VAL A 67 33.20 3.90 9.40
C VAL A 67 32.66 4.43 10.73
N LEU A 68 31.38 4.83 10.74
CA LEU A 68 30.63 5.26 11.92
C LEU A 68 29.90 4.08 12.56
N LEU A 69 29.28 3.20 11.75
CA LEU A 69 28.57 2.01 12.21
C LEU A 69 28.53 0.95 11.09
N ASP A 70 28.89 -0.29 11.40
CA ASP A 70 28.95 -1.42 10.45
C ASP A 70 28.21 -2.68 10.93
N HIS A 71 27.45 -2.56 12.01
CA HIS A 71 26.66 -3.65 12.58
C HIS A 71 25.42 -3.10 13.29
N ASP A 72 24.44 -3.98 13.53
CA ASP A 72 23.28 -3.65 14.36
C ASP A 72 23.72 -3.61 15.84
N GLU A 73 23.86 -2.40 16.39
CA GLU A 73 24.32 -2.16 17.77
C GLU A 73 23.27 -2.50 18.84
N PHE A 74 22.00 -2.65 18.46
CA PHE A 74 20.90 -2.89 19.40
C PHE A 74 20.84 -4.34 19.93
N ILE A 75 21.52 -5.29 19.27
CA ILE A 75 21.50 -6.71 19.64
C ILE A 75 22.17 -6.92 21.01
N ARG A 76 21.44 -7.57 21.92
CA ARG A 76 21.88 -7.91 23.28
C ARG A 76 22.14 -9.41 23.40
N ALA A 77 23.33 -9.84 23.00
CA ALA A 77 23.74 -11.24 22.95
C ALA A 77 23.74 -11.96 24.32
N ASP A 78 23.83 -11.21 25.40
CA ASP A 78 23.86 -11.65 26.80
C ASP A 78 22.46 -11.70 27.44
N SER A 79 21.39 -11.49 26.66
CA SER A 79 20.01 -11.52 27.17
C SER A 79 19.69 -12.87 27.84
N THR A 80 19.03 -12.81 29.00
CA THR A 80 18.58 -13.99 29.74
C THR A 80 17.11 -13.86 30.11
N LEU A 81 16.42 -14.99 30.30
CA LEU A 81 15.02 -14.99 30.73
C LEU A 81 14.84 -14.33 32.11
N GLU A 82 15.79 -14.55 33.03
CA GLU A 82 15.81 -13.88 34.34
C GLU A 82 15.96 -12.36 34.21
N GLY A 83 16.88 -11.90 33.34
CA GLY A 83 17.08 -10.48 33.08
C GLY A 83 15.82 -9.82 32.48
N LEU A 84 15.19 -10.49 31.52
CA LEU A 84 13.93 -10.03 30.92
C LEU A 84 12.80 -9.98 31.95
N GLY A 85 12.67 -10.99 32.81
CA GLY A 85 11.64 -11.06 33.86
C GLY A 85 11.72 -9.92 34.89
N LYS A 86 12.89 -9.32 35.10
CA LYS A 86 13.08 -8.18 36.01
C LYS A 86 12.59 -6.84 35.43
N LEU A 87 12.31 -6.77 34.13
CA LEU A 87 11.87 -5.52 33.50
C LEU A 87 10.42 -5.19 33.89
N LYS A 88 10.17 -3.89 34.13
CA LYS A 88 8.83 -3.39 34.45
C LYS A 88 7.96 -3.32 33.18
N PRO A 89 6.65 -3.61 33.28
CA PRO A 89 5.71 -3.36 32.19
C PRO A 89 5.76 -1.91 31.72
N SER A 90 5.85 -1.71 30.40
CA SER A 90 6.02 -0.37 29.82
C SER A 90 4.71 0.43 29.72
N PHE A 91 3.58 -0.27 29.63
CA PHE A 91 2.30 0.36 29.27
C PHE A 91 1.29 0.40 30.42
N GLU A 92 1.60 -0.17 31.58
CA GLU A 92 0.71 -0.19 32.75
C GLU A 92 0.28 1.21 33.19
N MET A 93 1.24 2.15 33.33
CA MET A 93 0.91 3.54 33.70
C MET A 93 0.02 4.20 32.65
N MET A 94 0.24 3.91 31.36
CA MET A 94 -0.58 4.45 30.27
C MET A 94 -1.99 3.84 30.29
N GLY A 95 -2.11 2.55 30.58
CA GLY A 95 -3.39 1.87 30.78
C GLY A 95 -4.22 2.54 31.88
N GLN A 96 -3.59 2.78 33.03
CA GLN A 96 -4.18 3.47 34.20
C GLN A 96 -4.62 4.92 33.90
N MET A 97 -4.03 5.59 32.90
CA MET A 97 -4.46 6.92 32.44
C MET A 97 -5.77 6.90 31.64
N GLY A 98 -6.44 5.75 31.51
CA GLY A 98 -7.76 5.59 30.91
C GLY A 98 -7.75 4.89 29.55
N PHE A 99 -6.59 4.55 29.00
CA PHE A 99 -6.51 3.81 27.73
C PHE A 99 -6.98 2.37 27.87
N ASP A 100 -6.82 1.73 29.04
CA ASP A 100 -7.42 0.42 29.31
C ASP A 100 -8.94 0.52 29.28
N ALA A 101 -9.51 1.52 29.93
CA ALA A 101 -10.96 1.72 29.94
C ALA A 101 -11.52 1.95 28.53
N THR A 102 -10.78 2.66 27.67
CA THR A 102 -11.14 2.80 26.25
C THR A 102 -11.14 1.46 25.53
N ALA A 103 -10.09 0.65 25.69
CA ALA A 103 -9.99 -0.67 25.08
C ALA A 103 -11.09 -1.62 25.59
N LEU A 104 -11.32 -1.67 26.90
CA LEU A 104 -12.31 -2.52 27.56
C LEU A 104 -13.77 -2.13 27.24
N ARG A 105 -14.03 -0.88 26.85
CA ARG A 105 -15.36 -0.50 26.32
C ARG A 105 -15.68 -1.19 25.00
N VAL A 106 -14.67 -1.42 24.16
CA VAL A 106 -14.82 -2.17 22.89
C VAL A 106 -14.77 -3.67 23.16
N TYR A 107 -13.86 -4.12 24.03
CA TYR A 107 -13.65 -5.51 24.42
C TYR A 107 -14.27 -5.82 25.79
N SER A 108 -15.58 -5.60 25.92
CA SER A 108 -16.31 -5.65 27.21
C SER A 108 -16.39 -7.03 27.88
N HIS A 109 -15.97 -8.09 27.20
CA HIS A 109 -15.86 -9.44 27.74
C HIS A 109 -14.53 -9.70 28.46
N VAL A 110 -13.59 -8.76 28.39
CA VAL A 110 -12.32 -8.79 29.12
C VAL A 110 -12.51 -8.00 30.41
N GLU A 111 -12.17 -8.58 31.55
CA GLU A 111 -12.29 -7.92 32.86
C GLU A 111 -11.13 -6.96 33.12
N ARG A 112 -9.90 -7.39 32.79
CA ARG A 112 -8.66 -6.65 33.00
C ARG A 112 -7.66 -6.96 31.91
N ILE A 113 -6.87 -5.97 31.51
CA ILE A 113 -5.71 -6.15 30.63
C ILE A 113 -4.49 -6.53 31.47
N ASP A 114 -3.83 -7.62 31.11
CA ASP A 114 -2.58 -8.03 31.74
C ASP A 114 -1.39 -7.38 31.00
N HIS A 115 -0.73 -6.44 31.67
CA HIS A 115 0.41 -5.73 31.10
C HIS A 115 1.70 -6.57 31.16
N VAL A 116 2.03 -7.21 30.05
CA VAL A 116 3.17 -8.14 29.94
C VAL A 116 4.32 -7.56 29.11
N HIS A 117 4.05 -6.54 28.29
CA HIS A 117 5.09 -5.97 27.42
C HIS A 117 6.02 -5.02 28.16
N THR A 118 7.31 -5.19 27.90
CA THR A 118 8.43 -4.44 28.47
C THR A 118 9.37 -3.99 27.35
N PRO A 119 10.40 -3.17 27.65
CA PRO A 119 11.38 -2.78 26.64
C PRO A 119 12.21 -3.97 26.11
N GLY A 120 12.21 -5.11 26.81
CA GLY A 120 12.96 -6.31 26.41
C GLY A 120 12.21 -7.21 25.44
N ASN A 121 10.88 -7.10 25.36
CA ASN A 121 10.01 -7.93 24.52
C ASN A 121 9.16 -7.10 23.53
N SER A 122 9.52 -5.83 23.37
CA SER A 122 9.00 -4.88 22.39
C SER A 122 10.14 -4.41 21.49
N SER A 123 9.84 -3.98 20.27
CA SER A 123 10.89 -3.46 19.37
C SER A 123 11.55 -2.20 19.92
N GLY A 124 12.89 -2.15 19.84
CA GLY A 124 13.64 -0.93 20.13
C GLY A 124 13.42 0.15 19.08
N ILE A 125 13.57 1.42 19.45
CA ILE A 125 13.61 2.52 18.48
C ILE A 125 15.07 2.72 18.07
N VAL A 126 15.34 2.63 16.76
CA VAL A 126 16.70 2.74 16.19
C VAL A 126 16.68 3.61 14.94
N ASP A 127 17.83 4.11 14.55
CA ASP A 127 18.03 4.79 13.27
C ASP A 127 18.42 3.78 12.19
N GLY A 128 17.89 3.95 10.98
CA GLY A 128 18.19 3.03 9.88
C GLY A 128 17.52 3.41 8.55
N ALA A 129 18.08 2.92 7.45
CA ALA A 129 17.54 3.11 6.10
C ALA A 129 17.72 1.84 5.26
N ALA A 130 16.84 1.64 4.29
CA ALA A 130 16.93 0.53 3.34
C ALA A 130 16.50 0.97 1.94
N LEU A 131 17.03 0.29 0.93
CA LEU A 131 16.70 0.51 -0.47
C LEU A 131 16.49 -0.83 -1.19
N MET A 132 15.48 -0.88 -2.06
CA MET A 132 15.22 -2.02 -2.93
C MET A 132 15.05 -1.54 -4.37
N LEU A 133 15.77 -2.18 -5.29
CA LEU A 133 15.61 -1.95 -6.72
C LEU A 133 14.61 -2.95 -7.30
N ILE A 134 13.51 -2.44 -7.86
CA ILE A 134 12.45 -3.23 -8.50
C ILE A 134 12.34 -2.80 -9.96
N GLY A 135 12.22 -3.78 -10.86
CA GLY A 135 12.08 -3.53 -12.29
C GLY A 135 11.40 -4.68 -13.01
N SER A 136 11.04 -4.44 -14.27
CA SER A 136 10.59 -5.50 -15.17
C SER A 136 11.76 -6.39 -15.59
N GLU A 137 11.46 -7.62 -16.00
CA GLU A 137 12.46 -8.53 -16.54
C GLU A 137 13.18 -7.94 -17.76
N ALA A 138 12.44 -7.30 -18.67
CA ALA A 138 13.01 -6.66 -19.86
C ALA A 138 14.06 -5.61 -19.49
N LYS A 139 13.76 -4.74 -18.51
CA LYS A 139 14.71 -3.71 -18.07
C LYS A 139 15.91 -4.31 -17.33
N GLY A 140 15.69 -5.39 -16.57
CA GLY A 140 16.78 -6.15 -15.95
C GLY A 140 17.74 -6.71 -16.99
N ARG A 141 17.23 -7.32 -18.07
CA ARG A 141 18.04 -7.84 -19.20
C ARG A 141 18.79 -6.72 -19.93
N GLU A 142 18.12 -5.62 -20.24
CA GLU A 142 18.74 -4.45 -20.90
C GLU A 142 19.91 -3.88 -20.08
N LEU A 143 19.76 -3.80 -18.77
CA LEU A 143 20.78 -3.26 -17.86
C LEU A 143 21.80 -4.31 -17.39
N GLY A 144 21.71 -5.57 -17.83
CA GLY A 144 22.59 -6.65 -17.39
C GLY A 144 22.45 -7.01 -15.90
N LEU A 145 21.30 -6.72 -15.28
CA LEU A 145 21.04 -6.98 -13.86
C LEU A 145 20.46 -8.38 -13.64
N LYS A 146 21.06 -9.15 -12.73
CA LYS A 146 20.56 -10.48 -12.35
C LYS A 146 19.40 -10.35 -11.36
N PRO A 147 18.18 -10.82 -11.69
CA PRO A 147 17.06 -10.78 -10.75
C PRO A 147 17.33 -11.69 -9.55
N ARG A 148 16.97 -11.21 -8.34
CA ARG A 148 17.14 -11.95 -7.08
C ARG A 148 15.86 -12.62 -6.60
N ALA A 149 14.71 -12.02 -6.90
CA ALA A 149 13.38 -12.50 -6.51
C ALA A 149 12.29 -11.87 -7.42
N ARG A 150 11.06 -12.39 -7.39
CA ARG A 150 9.88 -11.86 -8.10
C ARG A 150 8.68 -11.68 -7.17
N ILE A 151 8.15 -10.45 -7.04
CA ILE A 151 6.96 -10.18 -6.22
C ILE A 151 5.77 -10.95 -6.81
N VAL A 152 5.23 -11.91 -6.06
CA VAL A 152 4.13 -12.77 -6.50
C VAL A 152 2.78 -12.10 -6.29
N ALA A 153 2.53 -11.63 -5.07
CA ALA A 153 1.31 -10.95 -4.70
C ALA A 153 1.58 -9.95 -3.57
N THR A 154 0.75 -8.92 -3.52
CA THR A 154 0.65 -7.99 -2.41
C THR A 154 -0.82 -7.85 -2.02
N ALA A 155 -1.05 -7.69 -0.73
CA ALA A 155 -2.38 -7.48 -0.18
C ALA A 155 -2.32 -6.44 0.94
N VAL A 156 -3.38 -5.64 1.01
CA VAL A 156 -3.62 -4.69 2.10
C VAL A 156 -4.98 -5.00 2.69
N THR A 157 -5.07 -4.91 4.01
CA THR A 157 -6.29 -5.09 4.79
C THR A 157 -6.35 -4.05 5.90
N SER A 158 -7.51 -3.92 6.54
CA SER A 158 -7.68 -3.19 7.79
C SER A 158 -8.33 -4.12 8.80
N THR A 159 -8.04 -3.89 10.08
CA THR A 159 -8.64 -4.57 11.23
C THR A 159 -9.15 -3.54 12.22
N ASP A 160 -9.69 -3.99 13.35
CA ASP A 160 -10.15 -3.12 14.43
C ASP A 160 -9.02 -2.19 14.90
N PRO A 161 -9.21 -0.85 14.87
CA PRO A 161 -8.19 0.11 15.28
C PRO A 161 -7.90 0.12 16.79
N THR A 162 -8.77 -0.46 17.62
CA THR A 162 -8.63 -0.49 19.09
C THR A 162 -7.63 -1.54 19.55
N ILE A 163 -7.67 -2.74 18.97
CA ILE A 163 -6.63 -3.76 19.19
C ILE A 163 -5.44 -3.56 18.25
N MET A 164 -5.69 -2.94 17.09
CA MET A 164 -4.78 -2.41 16.08
C MET A 164 -3.82 -3.40 15.39
N LEU A 165 -3.19 -4.30 16.14
CA LEU A 165 -2.02 -5.06 15.71
C LEU A 165 -2.36 -6.47 15.18
N THR A 166 -3.63 -6.72 14.83
CA THR A 166 -4.12 -8.01 14.32
C THR A 166 -4.14 -8.12 12.79
N GLY A 167 -3.71 -7.07 12.09
CA GLY A 167 -3.62 -7.01 10.63
C GLY A 167 -2.75 -8.06 9.91
N PRO A 168 -1.67 -8.63 10.49
CA PRO A 168 -0.78 -9.52 9.74
C PRO A 168 -1.47 -10.76 9.19
N ALA A 169 -2.25 -11.49 10.01
CA ALA A 169 -2.87 -12.75 9.61
C ALA A 169 -3.88 -12.56 8.45
N PRO A 170 -4.86 -11.63 8.54
CA PRO A 170 -5.79 -11.39 7.44
C PRO A 170 -5.11 -10.91 6.16
N ALA A 171 -4.07 -10.06 6.27
CA ALA A 171 -3.30 -9.60 5.11
C ALA A 171 -2.58 -10.78 4.43
N THR A 172 -2.00 -11.68 5.22
CA THR A 172 -1.31 -12.88 4.75
C THR A 172 -2.26 -13.81 4.02
N ARG A 173 -3.42 -14.12 4.62
CA ARG A 173 -4.45 -14.96 3.98
C ARG A 173 -4.90 -14.39 2.65
N LYS A 174 -5.08 -13.06 2.57
CA LYS A 174 -5.45 -12.36 1.33
C LYS A 174 -4.34 -12.42 0.28
N ALA A 175 -3.07 -12.25 0.67
CA ALA A 175 -1.93 -12.35 -0.23
C ALA A 175 -1.75 -13.77 -0.79
N LEU A 176 -1.89 -14.78 0.07
CA LEU A 176 -1.84 -16.19 -0.30
C LEU A 176 -2.96 -16.56 -1.26
N ALA A 177 -4.21 -16.19 -0.95
CA ALA A 177 -5.34 -16.44 -1.83
C ALA A 177 -5.16 -15.79 -3.21
N LYS A 178 -4.67 -14.54 -3.27
CA LYS A 178 -4.37 -13.85 -4.54
C LYS A 178 -3.25 -14.53 -5.33
N ALA A 179 -2.31 -15.17 -4.65
CA ALA A 179 -1.22 -15.92 -5.26
C ALA A 179 -1.59 -17.36 -5.64
N GLY A 180 -2.77 -17.86 -5.21
CA GLY A 180 -3.13 -19.27 -5.35
C GLY A 180 -2.26 -20.19 -4.48
N LEU A 181 -1.75 -19.68 -3.35
CA LEU A 181 -0.84 -20.38 -2.45
C LEU A 181 -1.51 -20.69 -1.10
N ARG A 182 -0.98 -21.68 -0.41
CA ARG A 182 -1.34 -22.04 0.97
C ARG A 182 -0.19 -21.76 1.92
N VAL A 183 -0.46 -21.83 3.22
CA VAL A 183 0.54 -21.58 4.27
C VAL A 183 1.69 -22.58 4.18
N GLU A 184 1.41 -23.83 3.81
CA GLU A 184 2.38 -24.91 3.74
C GLU A 184 3.38 -24.72 2.58
N ASP A 185 2.97 -23.97 1.56
CA ASP A 185 3.80 -23.68 0.38
C ASP A 185 4.89 -22.61 0.69
N ILE A 186 4.89 -22.06 1.91
CA ILE A 186 5.79 -21.00 2.34
C ILE A 186 6.93 -21.57 3.19
N ASP A 187 8.15 -21.29 2.74
CA ASP A 187 9.37 -21.76 3.37
C ASP A 187 9.70 -20.98 4.64
N LEU A 188 9.57 -19.64 4.60
CA LEU A 188 9.90 -18.73 5.70
C LEU A 188 8.83 -17.66 5.85
N PHE A 189 8.57 -17.22 7.07
CA PHE A 189 7.70 -16.10 7.38
C PHE A 189 8.49 -15.01 8.09
N GLU A 190 8.31 -13.78 7.62
CA GLU A 190 8.93 -12.61 8.23
C GLU A 190 7.83 -11.65 8.67
N VAL A 191 7.77 -11.40 9.97
CA VAL A 191 6.75 -10.58 10.61
C VAL A 191 7.45 -9.60 11.53
N ASN A 192 7.13 -8.32 11.37
CA ASN A 192 7.70 -7.28 12.22
C ASN A 192 7.41 -7.54 13.70
N GLU A 193 8.47 -7.61 14.50
CA GLU A 193 8.39 -7.87 15.94
C GLU A 193 8.11 -6.58 16.73
N ALA A 194 7.01 -5.88 16.41
CA ALA A 194 6.62 -4.68 17.16
C ALA A 194 6.47 -5.00 18.66
N PHE A 195 5.78 -6.11 18.94
CA PHE A 195 5.59 -6.68 20.26
C PHE A 195 5.56 -8.21 20.13
N ALA A 196 6.07 -8.93 21.12
CA ALA A 196 6.11 -10.39 21.08
C ALA A 196 4.71 -11.02 20.91
N SER A 197 3.68 -10.51 21.61
CA SER A 197 2.31 -11.06 21.51
C SER A 197 1.73 -11.01 20.10
N VAL A 198 2.10 -10.01 19.30
CA VAL A 198 1.64 -9.85 17.91
C VAL A 198 2.14 -11.00 17.04
N VAL A 199 3.41 -11.39 17.21
CA VAL A 199 4.01 -12.48 16.45
C VAL A 199 3.50 -13.83 16.94
N LEU A 200 3.37 -14.01 18.26
CA LEU A 200 2.77 -15.21 18.83
C LEU A 200 1.33 -15.41 18.35
N LYS A 201 0.52 -14.33 18.32
CA LYS A 201 -0.83 -14.36 17.75
C LYS A 201 -0.79 -14.71 16.27
N PHE A 202 0.10 -14.10 15.49
CA PHE A 202 0.22 -14.42 14.07
C PHE A 202 0.54 -15.89 13.81
N ILE A 203 1.50 -16.45 14.56
CA ILE A 203 1.88 -17.87 14.51
C ILE A 203 0.66 -18.75 14.80
N LYS A 204 -0.08 -18.45 15.87
CA LYS A 204 -1.29 -19.16 16.28
C LYS A 204 -2.39 -19.07 15.22
N ASP A 205 -2.74 -17.86 14.80
CA ASP A 205 -3.81 -17.59 13.85
C ASP A 205 -3.57 -18.25 12.48
N MET A 206 -2.31 -18.34 12.06
CA MET A 206 -1.93 -18.91 10.76
C MET A 206 -1.51 -20.38 10.83
N ALA A 207 -1.45 -20.98 12.04
CA ALA A 207 -0.96 -22.33 12.29
C ALA A 207 0.43 -22.59 11.67
N ILE A 208 1.36 -21.65 11.88
CA ILE A 208 2.71 -21.70 11.31
C ILE A 208 3.68 -22.38 12.27
N ASP A 209 4.62 -23.16 11.73
CA ASP A 209 5.79 -23.65 12.49
C ASP A 209 6.66 -22.46 12.95
N PRO A 210 6.83 -22.22 14.28
CA PRO A 210 7.66 -21.15 14.80
C PRO A 210 9.12 -21.18 14.30
N ALA A 211 9.63 -22.34 13.89
CA ALA A 211 10.96 -22.49 13.31
C ALA A 211 11.11 -21.80 11.95
N LYS A 212 10.00 -21.52 11.25
CA LYS A 212 9.97 -20.78 9.98
C LYS A 212 9.83 -19.27 10.15
N VAL A 213 9.57 -18.78 11.37
CA VAL A 213 9.29 -17.36 11.63
C VAL A 213 10.53 -16.63 12.11
N ASN A 214 10.83 -15.48 11.48
CA ASN A 214 11.90 -14.55 11.85
C ASN A 214 13.21 -15.29 12.16
N VAL A 215 13.67 -16.13 11.23
CA VAL A 215 14.72 -17.13 11.47
C VAL A 215 16.09 -16.54 11.78
N ASN A 216 16.30 -15.27 11.41
CA ASN A 216 17.49 -14.48 11.67
C ASN A 216 17.29 -13.43 12.79
N GLY A 217 16.24 -13.58 13.59
CA GLY A 217 15.80 -12.56 14.56
C GLY A 217 14.98 -11.46 13.90
N GLY A 218 14.46 -10.54 14.70
CA GLY A 218 13.67 -9.41 14.19
C GLY A 218 13.85 -8.14 15.01
N SER A 219 12.86 -7.25 14.92
CA SER A 219 12.91 -5.90 15.51
C SER A 219 13.04 -5.84 17.04
N ILE A 220 12.75 -6.91 17.79
CA ILE A 220 13.06 -6.95 19.24
C ILE A 220 14.58 -6.96 19.45
N ALA A 221 15.32 -7.63 18.56
CA ALA A 221 16.77 -7.75 18.66
C ALA A 221 17.52 -6.66 17.89
N MET A 222 17.06 -6.29 16.70
CA MET A 222 17.76 -5.35 15.81
C MET A 222 17.18 -3.93 15.85
N GLY A 223 16.02 -3.75 16.49
CA GLY A 223 15.30 -2.48 16.52
C GLY A 223 14.38 -2.26 15.32
N HIS A 224 13.51 -1.27 15.44
CA HIS A 224 12.52 -0.86 14.44
C HIS A 224 12.75 0.59 14.01
N PRO A 225 13.36 0.83 12.83
CA PRO A 225 13.55 2.18 12.30
C PRO A 225 12.24 2.69 11.70
N LEU A 226 11.49 3.46 12.50
CA LEU A 226 10.27 4.11 12.05
C LEU A 226 10.61 5.19 11.01
N GLY A 227 9.91 5.18 9.87
CA GLY A 227 10.06 6.25 8.87
C GLY A 227 9.74 7.64 9.45
N PRO A 228 10.22 8.72 8.81
CA PRO A 228 10.02 10.08 9.31
C PRO A 228 8.51 10.40 9.48
N PRO A 229 8.13 11.40 10.30
CA PRO A 229 6.75 11.71 10.70
C PRO A 229 5.64 11.63 9.62
N ALA A 230 5.98 11.88 8.35
CA ALA A 230 5.08 11.86 7.19
C ALA A 230 4.89 10.48 6.52
N ALA A 231 5.78 9.52 6.76
CA ALA A 231 5.66 8.13 6.28
C ALA A 231 4.75 7.27 7.16
N ARG A 232 4.30 7.79 8.32
CA ARG A 232 3.33 7.14 9.22
C ARG A 232 1.97 6.82 8.59
N SER A 233 1.67 7.37 7.40
CA SER A 233 0.40 7.18 6.68
C SER A 233 0.49 6.20 5.48
N SER A 234 1.69 5.70 5.17
CA SER A 234 1.92 4.73 4.09
C SER A 234 2.28 3.37 4.69
N ALA A 235 1.42 2.36 4.52
CA ALA A 235 1.70 0.98 4.90
C ALA A 235 2.97 0.45 4.19
N PRO A 236 4.02 0.04 4.90
CA PRO A 236 5.20 -0.53 4.27
C PRO A 236 5.24 -2.07 4.45
N CYS A 237 5.85 -2.76 3.49
CA CYS A 237 5.65 -4.19 3.21
C CYS A 237 6.76 -5.06 3.84
N SER A 238 6.42 -6.10 4.61
CA SER A 238 7.40 -7.12 5.05
C SER A 238 7.54 -8.26 4.03
N MET A 239 8.72 -8.90 4.01
CA MET A 239 9.15 -9.86 2.99
C MET A 239 9.53 -11.21 3.59
N SER A 240 8.90 -12.31 3.17
CA SER A 240 9.39 -13.68 3.42
C SER A 240 10.52 -14.08 2.44
N TRP A 241 11.25 -15.18 2.67
CA TRP A 241 12.45 -15.55 1.88
C TRP A 241 12.53 -17.04 1.53
N LYS A 242 13.35 -17.39 0.53
CA LYS A 242 13.88 -18.75 0.29
C LYS A 242 15.38 -18.83 0.65
N PRO A 243 15.93 -20.02 0.98
CA PRO A 243 17.35 -20.17 1.29
C PRO A 243 18.23 -19.81 0.08
N GLY A 244 19.21 -18.91 0.28
CA GLY A 244 20.20 -18.54 -0.74
C GLY A 244 20.28 -17.05 -1.08
N ALA A 245 19.37 -16.21 -0.59
CA ALA A 245 19.45 -14.76 -0.70
C ALA A 245 19.85 -14.14 0.64
N SER A 246 21.13 -13.79 0.82
CA SER A 246 21.56 -12.91 1.91
C SER A 246 20.92 -11.53 1.70
N ALA A 247 19.93 -11.15 2.50
CA ALA A 247 19.45 -9.78 2.57
C ALA A 247 18.87 -9.46 3.94
N MET A 248 19.35 -8.33 4.46
CA MET A 248 19.01 -7.69 5.73
C MET A 248 17.54 -7.28 5.74
N ALA A 249 16.87 -7.56 6.85
CA ALA A 249 15.47 -7.29 7.08
C ALA A 249 15.26 -5.79 7.38
N TRP A 250 14.79 -5.02 6.40
CA TRP A 250 13.99 -3.85 6.72
C TRP A 250 12.60 -4.38 7.06
N GLN A 251 12.22 -4.35 8.35
CA GLN A 251 10.89 -4.75 8.81
C GLN A 251 10.02 -3.50 9.01
N PRO A 252 9.31 -3.02 7.98
CA PRO A 252 8.23 -2.08 8.18
C PRO A 252 7.02 -2.78 8.81
N SER A 253 6.22 -1.98 9.50
CA SER A 253 5.05 -2.42 10.26
C SER A 253 3.99 -3.14 9.40
N VAL A 254 3.59 -4.32 9.90
CA VAL A 254 2.34 -5.06 9.64
C VAL A 254 2.02 -5.38 8.15
N SER A 255 2.62 -6.43 7.61
CA SER A 255 2.18 -7.14 6.40
C SER A 255 2.77 -8.56 6.39
N ALA A 256 2.42 -9.41 5.43
CA ALA A 256 3.22 -10.59 5.08
C ALA A 256 3.13 -10.85 3.57
N ALA A 257 4.22 -11.38 3.01
CA ALA A 257 4.32 -11.81 1.62
C ALA A 257 4.63 -13.31 1.54
N ALA A 258 4.47 -13.90 0.35
CA ALA A 258 4.65 -15.33 0.08
C ALA A 258 5.36 -15.55 -1.28
N TRP A 259 6.28 -16.52 -1.38
CA TRP A 259 7.07 -16.80 -2.60
C TRP A 259 7.07 -18.29 -2.96
N VAL A 260 6.93 -18.61 -4.25
CA VAL A 260 7.09 -19.96 -4.79
C VAL A 260 7.86 -19.92 -6.12
N SER A 261 8.69 -20.94 -6.37
CA SER A 261 9.39 -21.18 -7.64
C SER A 261 8.38 -21.76 -8.65
N PRO A 262 8.39 -21.35 -9.93
CA PRO A 262 7.27 -21.63 -10.83
C PRO A 262 7.18 -23.11 -11.23
N PRO A 263 5.98 -23.72 -11.25
CA PRO A 263 5.64 -24.72 -12.24
C PRO A 263 5.14 -24.02 -13.52
N SER A 264 5.46 -24.61 -14.66
CA SER A 264 4.95 -24.23 -15.97
C SER A 264 3.50 -24.65 -16.16
N SER A 265 2.57 -23.72 -16.40
CA SER A 265 1.38 -24.01 -17.22
C SER A 265 0.57 -22.76 -17.55
N ASN A 266 0.25 -22.65 -18.83
CA ASN A 266 -0.75 -21.75 -19.41
C ASN A 266 -2.13 -21.98 -18.80
N ALA A 267 -2.78 -20.90 -18.34
CA ALA A 267 -4.22 -20.87 -18.14
C ALA A 267 -4.76 -19.60 -18.81
N SER A 268 -5.54 -19.80 -19.86
CA SER A 268 -6.23 -18.76 -20.62
C SER A 268 -7.47 -18.26 -19.87
N GLU A 269 -7.58 -16.96 -19.67
CA GLU A 269 -8.77 -16.30 -19.11
C GLU A 269 -9.96 -16.32 -20.10
N PRO A 270 -11.21 -16.38 -19.62
CA PRO A 270 -12.39 -16.43 -20.48
C PRO A 270 -12.70 -15.03 -21.04
N ARG A 271 -12.71 -14.91 -22.37
CA ARG A 271 -13.17 -13.74 -23.10
C ARG A 271 -14.69 -13.60 -22.96
N LEU A 272 -15.15 -12.53 -22.31
CA LEU A 272 -16.55 -12.11 -22.35
C LEU A 272 -16.93 -11.74 -23.80
N GLN A 273 -17.92 -12.45 -24.33
CA GLN A 273 -18.45 -12.27 -25.68
C GLN A 273 -19.16 -10.91 -25.81
N GLY A 274 -18.93 -10.26 -26.95
CA GLY A 274 -19.37 -8.90 -27.25
C GLY A 274 -20.88 -8.73 -27.31
N ILE A 275 -21.34 -7.65 -26.69
CA ILE A 275 -22.67 -7.07 -26.85
C ILE A 275 -22.50 -5.82 -27.74
N PRO A 276 -23.37 -5.55 -28.73
CA PRO A 276 -23.19 -4.42 -29.66
C PRO A 276 -23.25 -3.06 -28.96
N PHE A 277 -22.24 -2.23 -29.20
CA PHE A 277 -22.07 -0.89 -28.64
C PHE A 277 -22.86 0.18 -29.39
N MET A 278 -23.71 0.92 -28.68
CA MET A 278 -24.11 2.28 -29.05
C MET A 278 -24.60 3.01 -27.79
N THR A 279 -23.65 3.59 -27.05
CA THR A 279 -23.95 4.62 -26.05
C THR A 279 -23.33 5.92 -26.53
N ASP A 280 -24.11 6.98 -26.72
CA ASP A 280 -23.68 8.28 -27.28
C ASP A 280 -22.69 9.06 -26.40
N ALA A 281 -22.33 8.52 -25.23
CA ALA A 281 -21.45 9.10 -24.23
C ALA A 281 -20.01 9.38 -24.69
N ILE A 282 -19.45 8.50 -25.54
CA ILE A 282 -18.09 8.63 -26.07
C ILE A 282 -18.16 8.32 -27.56
N ARG A 283 -17.90 9.35 -28.38
CA ARG A 283 -17.75 9.19 -29.83
C ARG A 283 -16.36 8.67 -30.14
N TYR A 284 -16.28 7.63 -30.96
CA TYR A 284 -15.04 7.00 -31.39
C TYR A 284 -14.84 7.26 -32.88
N GLU A 285 -13.88 8.13 -33.21
CA GLU A 285 -13.61 8.54 -34.58
C GLU A 285 -12.17 8.18 -34.95
N LYS A 286 -11.96 7.41 -36.02
CA LYS A 286 -10.62 7.06 -36.50
C LYS A 286 -10.30 7.87 -37.75
N GLY A 287 -9.28 8.72 -37.66
CA GLY A 287 -8.80 9.54 -38.77
C GLY A 287 -8.06 8.72 -39.84
N GLN A 288 -7.83 9.34 -41.00
CA GLN A 288 -7.02 8.74 -42.07
C GLN A 288 -5.56 8.50 -41.65
N ASP A 289 -5.08 9.32 -40.70
CA ASP A 289 -3.79 9.20 -40.00
C ASP A 289 -3.74 8.03 -39.00
N GLN A 290 -4.80 7.22 -38.92
CA GLN A 290 -4.96 6.12 -37.97
C GLN A 290 -4.96 6.56 -36.50
N ILE A 291 -5.17 7.86 -36.22
CA ILE A 291 -5.35 8.37 -34.86
C ILE A 291 -6.82 8.23 -34.49
N VAL A 292 -7.07 7.66 -33.30
CA VAL A 292 -8.42 7.57 -32.74
C VAL A 292 -8.68 8.79 -31.86
N VAL A 293 -9.77 9.52 -32.12
CA VAL A 293 -10.27 10.57 -31.25
C VAL A 293 -11.46 10.04 -30.47
N LEU A 294 -11.31 9.98 -29.14
CA LEU A 294 -12.37 9.71 -28.18
C LEU A 294 -12.93 11.03 -27.69
N THR A 295 -14.10 11.40 -28.17
CA THR A 295 -14.78 12.64 -27.76
C THR A 295 -15.87 12.32 -26.73
N ILE A 296 -15.65 12.71 -25.49
CA ILE A 296 -16.59 12.53 -24.38
C ILE A 296 -17.69 13.59 -24.46
N ASP A 297 -18.94 13.14 -24.56
CA ASP A 297 -20.12 13.99 -24.59
C ASP A 297 -21.31 13.34 -23.88
N MET A 298 -21.41 13.55 -22.56
CA MET A 298 -22.54 13.03 -21.78
C MET A 298 -23.88 13.62 -22.24
N PRO A 299 -24.85 12.80 -22.70
CA PRO A 299 -26.16 13.30 -23.11
C PRO A 299 -26.93 13.83 -21.91
N GLY A 300 -27.68 14.91 -22.11
CA GLY A 300 -28.54 15.49 -21.08
C GLY A 300 -27.83 16.18 -19.90
N GLN A 301 -26.49 16.31 -19.93
CA GLN A 301 -25.72 16.96 -18.88
C GLN A 301 -24.88 18.12 -19.41
N SER A 302 -24.74 19.17 -18.60
CA SER A 302 -23.89 20.33 -18.90
C SER A 302 -22.40 20.05 -18.72
N ALA A 303 -22.04 18.98 -18.00
CA ALA A 303 -20.67 18.53 -17.77
C ALA A 303 -20.56 17.01 -17.92
N ASN A 304 -19.37 16.51 -18.25
CA ASN A 304 -19.06 15.08 -18.24
C ASN A 304 -18.77 14.60 -16.81
N THR A 305 -19.34 13.47 -16.40
CA THR A 305 -19.22 12.87 -15.06
C THR A 305 -19.00 11.36 -15.16
N MET A 306 -18.35 10.75 -14.15
CA MET A 306 -18.11 9.29 -14.09
C MET A 306 -19.35 8.54 -13.58
N ASN A 307 -20.46 8.64 -14.30
CA ASN A 307 -21.68 7.87 -14.04
C ASN A 307 -21.65 6.50 -14.74
N ALA A 308 -22.71 5.70 -14.58
CA ALA A 308 -22.84 4.40 -15.24
C ALA A 308 -22.63 4.47 -16.78
N LEU A 309 -23.27 5.44 -17.45
CA LEU A 309 -23.16 5.60 -18.91
C LEU A 309 -21.72 5.83 -19.37
N TYR A 310 -20.98 6.68 -18.66
CA TYR A 310 -19.56 6.88 -18.94
C TYR A 310 -18.76 5.59 -18.74
N ARG A 311 -19.00 4.85 -17.65
CA ARG A 311 -18.25 3.62 -17.35
C ARG A 311 -18.44 2.56 -18.42
N ASP A 312 -19.67 2.39 -18.92
CA ASP A 312 -19.99 1.44 -19.98
C ASP A 312 -19.38 1.89 -21.32
N ALA A 313 -19.51 3.17 -21.67
CA ALA A 313 -18.94 3.72 -22.90
C ALA A 313 -17.41 3.66 -22.92
N MET A 314 -16.76 3.95 -21.78
CA MET A 314 -15.31 3.88 -21.64
C MET A 314 -14.82 2.42 -21.70
N ALA A 315 -15.55 1.47 -21.09
CA ALA A 315 -15.26 0.04 -21.25
C ALA A 315 -15.24 -0.37 -22.73
N GLY A 316 -16.24 0.08 -23.49
CA GLY A 316 -16.32 -0.18 -24.92
C GLY A 316 -15.22 0.43 -25.75
N ALA A 317 -14.97 1.72 -25.53
CA ALA A 317 -13.92 2.44 -26.22
C ALA A 317 -12.56 1.78 -25.99
N VAL A 318 -12.25 1.40 -24.74
CA VAL A 318 -11.01 0.70 -24.38
C VAL A 318 -10.94 -0.69 -25.01
N ALA A 319 -12.01 -1.49 -24.94
CA ALA A 319 -12.05 -2.81 -25.56
C ALA A 319 -11.82 -2.74 -27.07
N ARG A 320 -12.42 -1.75 -27.74
CA ARG A 320 -12.21 -1.50 -29.16
C ARG A 320 -10.79 -1.06 -29.48
N LEU A 321 -10.21 -0.15 -28.68
CA LEU A 321 -8.81 0.26 -28.83
C LEU A 321 -7.84 -0.92 -28.72
N GLN A 322 -8.09 -1.84 -27.79
CA GLN A 322 -7.28 -3.05 -27.63
C GLN A 322 -7.44 -4.00 -28.82
N ALA A 323 -8.67 -4.18 -29.34
CA ALA A 323 -8.91 -5.02 -30.50
C ALA A 323 -8.29 -4.45 -31.78
N GLU A 324 -8.27 -3.13 -31.93
CA GLU A 324 -7.75 -2.41 -33.10
C GLU A 324 -6.28 -1.95 -32.90
N GLN A 325 -5.61 -2.38 -31.82
CA GLN A 325 -4.32 -1.86 -31.36
C GLN A 325 -3.25 -1.78 -32.47
N GLU A 326 -3.12 -2.81 -33.29
CA GLU A 326 -2.11 -2.83 -34.37
C GLU A 326 -2.43 -1.85 -35.51
N SER A 327 -3.71 -1.50 -35.67
CA SER A 327 -4.19 -0.64 -36.75
C SER A 327 -4.23 0.84 -36.38
N ILE A 328 -3.94 1.21 -35.12
CA ILE A 328 -3.99 2.59 -34.64
C ILE A 328 -2.59 3.16 -34.43
N ALA A 329 -2.40 4.43 -34.79
CA ALA A 329 -1.16 5.17 -34.57
C ALA A 329 -1.09 5.78 -33.17
N GLY A 330 -2.24 6.12 -32.59
CA GLY A 330 -2.35 6.75 -31.27
C GLY A 330 -3.79 7.12 -30.93
N VAL A 331 -4.00 7.66 -29.74
CA VAL A 331 -5.31 8.02 -29.21
C VAL A 331 -5.30 9.44 -28.67
N ILE A 332 -6.32 10.22 -28.99
CA ILE A 332 -6.60 11.54 -28.40
C ILE A 332 -7.91 11.43 -27.63
N ILE A 333 -7.91 11.84 -26.35
CA ILE A 333 -9.10 11.95 -25.52
C ILE A 333 -9.43 13.43 -25.35
N THR A 334 -10.66 13.81 -25.68
CA THR A 334 -11.14 15.20 -25.62
C THR A 334 -12.60 15.26 -25.15
N SER A 335 -13.10 16.46 -24.91
CA SER A 335 -14.50 16.72 -24.52
C SER A 335 -15.21 17.57 -25.56
N ALA A 336 -16.48 17.24 -25.84
CA ALA A 336 -17.37 18.10 -26.62
C ALA A 336 -17.94 19.28 -25.81
N LYS A 337 -17.77 19.27 -24.49
CA LYS A 337 -18.32 20.27 -23.56
C LYS A 337 -17.29 21.33 -23.21
N LYS A 338 -17.74 22.47 -22.66
CA LYS A 338 -16.86 23.55 -22.18
C LYS A 338 -15.95 23.13 -21.02
N THR A 339 -16.40 22.17 -20.21
CA THR A 339 -15.55 21.49 -19.24
C THR A 339 -14.97 20.24 -19.88
N PHE A 340 -13.73 19.90 -19.54
CA PHE A 340 -13.16 18.63 -19.99
C PHE A 340 -13.93 17.48 -19.32
N PHE A 341 -13.91 17.45 -17.98
CA PHE A 341 -14.57 16.42 -17.19
C PHE A 341 -14.62 16.82 -15.70
N ALA A 342 -15.79 16.70 -15.06
CA ALA A 342 -16.05 17.26 -13.72
C ALA A 342 -15.72 16.31 -12.55
N GLY A 343 -15.60 15.00 -12.80
CA GLY A 343 -15.20 13.99 -11.80
C GLY A 343 -16.29 12.95 -11.55
N GLY A 344 -16.30 12.36 -10.35
CA GLY A 344 -17.32 11.40 -9.94
C GLY A 344 -18.74 12.00 -9.92
N ASP A 345 -19.75 11.19 -10.25
CA ASP A 345 -21.15 11.61 -10.11
C ASP A 345 -21.55 11.65 -8.63
N LEU A 346 -21.71 12.85 -8.08
CA LEU A 346 -22.08 13.05 -6.67
C LEU A 346 -23.43 12.42 -6.32
N ASN A 347 -24.35 12.28 -7.28
CA ASN A 347 -25.65 11.66 -7.06
C ASN A 347 -25.54 10.14 -6.87
N GLU A 348 -24.51 9.51 -7.46
CA GLU A 348 -24.18 8.11 -7.21
C GLU A 348 -23.40 7.98 -5.90
N LEU A 349 -22.39 8.84 -5.70
CA LEU A 349 -21.48 8.76 -4.54
C LEU A 349 -22.19 8.91 -3.19
N ILE A 350 -23.18 9.81 -3.08
CA ILE A 350 -23.90 10.05 -1.82
C ILE A 350 -24.77 8.86 -1.38
N LYS A 351 -25.08 7.94 -2.29
CA LYS A 351 -25.92 6.77 -2.02
C LYS A 351 -25.11 5.57 -1.50
N VAL A 352 -23.78 5.64 -1.49
CA VAL A 352 -22.92 4.52 -1.13
C VAL A 352 -22.86 4.40 0.39
N GLY A 353 -23.57 3.40 0.93
CA GLY A 353 -23.50 3.00 2.32
C GLY A 353 -22.61 1.77 2.54
N ARG A 354 -22.67 1.22 3.77
CA ARG A 354 -22.00 -0.04 4.12
C ARG A 354 -22.45 -1.22 3.24
N PRO A 355 -23.75 -1.40 2.92
CA PRO A 355 -24.19 -2.51 2.07
C PRO A 355 -23.63 -2.45 0.64
N GLU A 356 -23.48 -1.25 0.08
CA GLU A 356 -23.01 -1.03 -1.29
C GLU A 356 -21.48 -1.03 -1.40
N ALA A 357 -20.75 -0.99 -0.28
CA ALA A 357 -19.30 -0.77 -0.24
C ALA A 357 -18.52 -1.76 -1.11
N LYS A 358 -18.90 -3.05 -1.12
CA LYS A 358 -18.23 -4.06 -1.96
C LYS A 358 -18.48 -3.79 -3.45
N ALA A 359 -19.74 -3.60 -3.84
CA ALA A 359 -20.10 -3.36 -5.23
C ALA A 359 -19.46 -2.05 -5.74
N PHE A 360 -19.43 -1.02 -4.90
CA PHE A 360 -18.77 0.25 -5.21
C PHE A 360 -17.25 0.07 -5.35
N TYR A 361 -16.61 -0.70 -4.46
CA TYR A 361 -15.19 -1.03 -4.57
C TYR A 361 -14.87 -1.77 -5.87
N ASP A 362 -15.66 -2.80 -6.22
CA ASP A 362 -15.48 -3.59 -7.45
C ASP A 362 -15.66 -2.70 -8.70
N MET A 363 -16.63 -1.78 -8.67
CA MET A 363 -16.82 -0.78 -9.73
C MET A 363 -15.61 0.15 -9.87
N VAL A 364 -15.05 0.64 -8.76
CA VAL A 364 -13.84 1.49 -8.78
C VAL A 364 -12.63 0.71 -9.31
N LEU A 365 -12.52 -0.59 -9.01
CA LEU A 365 -11.48 -1.43 -9.61
C LEU A 365 -11.64 -1.55 -11.13
N ALA A 366 -12.85 -1.82 -11.62
CA ALA A 366 -13.12 -1.86 -13.06
C ALA A 366 -12.77 -0.53 -13.76
N LEU A 367 -13.09 0.60 -13.13
CA LEU A 367 -12.70 1.93 -13.64
C LEU A 367 -11.17 2.11 -13.68
N LYS A 368 -10.45 1.65 -12.66
CA LYS A 368 -8.98 1.66 -12.68
C LYS A 368 -8.41 0.81 -13.79
N ASP A 369 -9.01 -0.36 -14.05
CA ASP A 369 -8.56 -1.28 -15.10
C ASP A 369 -8.73 -0.66 -16.48
N GLN A 370 -9.84 0.05 -16.73
CA GLN A 370 -10.04 0.82 -17.97
C GLN A 370 -8.96 1.90 -18.16
N LEU A 371 -8.68 2.69 -17.12
CA LEU A 371 -7.62 3.72 -17.18
C LEU A 371 -6.23 3.10 -17.31
N ARG A 372 -6.00 1.94 -16.70
CA ARG A 372 -4.73 1.20 -16.82
C ARG A 372 -4.54 0.65 -18.22
N ALA A 373 -5.60 0.18 -18.88
CA ALA A 373 -5.56 -0.28 -20.26
C ALA A 373 -5.17 0.85 -21.22
N LEU A 374 -5.69 2.07 -21.03
CA LEU A 374 -5.23 3.25 -21.79
C LEU A 374 -3.74 3.54 -21.55
N GLU A 375 -3.31 3.51 -20.29
CA GLU A 375 -1.91 3.76 -19.90
C GLU A 375 -0.94 2.70 -20.46
N THR A 376 -1.42 1.48 -20.71
CA THR A 376 -0.60 0.34 -21.14
C THR A 376 -0.89 -0.13 -22.57
N LEU A 377 -1.64 0.68 -23.34
CA LEU A 377 -2.06 0.37 -24.71
C LEU A 377 -0.88 0.18 -25.69
N GLY A 378 0.36 0.54 -25.32
CA GLY A 378 1.52 0.42 -26.22
C GLY A 378 1.51 1.40 -27.40
N LYS A 379 0.53 2.31 -27.45
CA LYS A 379 0.42 3.40 -28.41
C LYS A 379 0.37 4.74 -27.66
N PRO A 380 0.83 5.86 -28.26
CA PRO A 380 0.69 7.18 -27.65
C PRO A 380 -0.77 7.50 -27.33
N VAL A 381 -1.03 8.02 -26.12
CA VAL A 381 -2.37 8.45 -25.67
C VAL A 381 -2.24 9.87 -25.15
N VAL A 382 -3.04 10.79 -25.68
CA VAL A 382 -2.97 12.22 -25.41
C VAL A 382 -4.29 12.71 -24.84
N ALA A 383 -4.26 13.39 -23.69
CA ALA A 383 -5.40 14.16 -23.22
C ALA A 383 -5.36 15.58 -23.82
N ALA A 384 -6.34 15.92 -24.66
CA ALA A 384 -6.56 17.26 -25.18
C ALA A 384 -7.55 18.02 -24.26
N ILE A 385 -7.00 18.80 -23.34
CA ILE A 385 -7.72 19.45 -22.25
C ILE A 385 -8.23 20.82 -22.71
N ASN A 386 -9.51 20.87 -23.08
CA ASN A 386 -10.20 22.06 -23.58
C ASN A 386 -10.91 22.87 -22.47
N GLY A 387 -10.91 22.40 -21.23
CA GLY A 387 -11.58 23.05 -20.09
C GLY A 387 -11.19 22.42 -18.76
N ALA A 388 -11.99 22.66 -17.71
CA ALA A 388 -11.72 22.11 -16.38
C ALA A 388 -11.70 20.57 -16.39
N ALA A 389 -10.61 19.96 -15.93
CA ALA A 389 -10.43 18.53 -15.72
C ALA A 389 -10.19 18.30 -14.22
N LEU A 390 -11.27 18.06 -13.49
CA LEU A 390 -11.25 17.95 -12.04
C LEU A 390 -11.59 16.52 -11.62
N GLY A 391 -10.90 16.07 -10.58
CA GLY A 391 -11.20 14.80 -9.97
C GLY A 391 -10.97 13.62 -10.89
N GLY A 392 -11.97 12.76 -11.04
CA GLY A 392 -11.99 11.72 -12.08
C GLY A 392 -11.57 12.22 -13.48
N GLY A 393 -11.90 13.47 -13.83
CA GLY A 393 -11.43 14.08 -15.07
C GLY A 393 -9.92 14.25 -15.17
N TRP A 394 -9.30 14.63 -14.06
CA TRP A 394 -7.84 14.67 -13.96
C TRP A 394 -7.23 13.27 -13.93
N GLU A 395 -7.91 12.27 -13.36
CA GLU A 395 -7.46 10.88 -13.37
C GLU A 395 -7.41 10.29 -14.79
N ILE A 396 -8.35 10.65 -15.67
CA ILE A 396 -8.28 10.32 -17.10
C ILE A 396 -7.03 10.96 -17.74
N CYS A 397 -6.79 12.25 -17.48
CA CYS A 397 -5.61 12.96 -18.00
C CYS A 397 -4.28 12.37 -17.51
N LEU A 398 -4.24 11.92 -16.26
CA LEU A 398 -3.08 11.27 -15.66
C LEU A 398 -2.83 9.87 -16.23
N ALA A 399 -3.86 9.18 -16.72
CA ALA A 399 -3.71 7.88 -17.38
C ALA A 399 -3.14 7.99 -18.81
N CYS A 400 -3.19 9.19 -19.41
CA CYS A 400 -2.62 9.45 -20.74
C CYS A 400 -1.08 9.58 -20.67
N HIS A 401 -0.40 9.34 -21.80
CA HIS A 401 1.05 9.53 -21.92
C HIS A 401 1.42 11.02 -21.96
N HIS A 402 0.62 11.83 -22.67
CA HIS A 402 0.80 13.27 -22.78
C HIS A 402 -0.49 14.03 -22.45
N ARG A 403 -0.33 15.27 -22.01
CA ARG A 403 -1.41 16.21 -21.69
C ARG A 403 -1.16 17.51 -22.44
N VAL A 404 -2.09 17.91 -23.30
CA VAL A 404 -2.06 19.17 -24.05
C VAL A 404 -3.25 19.99 -23.60
N ALA A 405 -3.01 21.14 -23.00
CA ALA A 405 -4.05 22.00 -22.46
C ALA A 405 -4.18 23.29 -23.28
N LEU A 406 -5.42 23.71 -23.52
CA LEU A 406 -5.71 25.05 -24.05
C LEU A 406 -5.13 26.11 -23.08
N ASP A 407 -4.44 27.12 -23.60
CA ASP A 407 -3.97 28.25 -22.77
C ASP A 407 -5.11 29.24 -22.50
N ASP A 408 -6.11 28.77 -21.77
CA ASP A 408 -7.26 29.56 -21.33
C ASP A 408 -7.47 29.44 -19.82
N LYS A 409 -7.99 30.51 -19.20
CA LYS A 409 -8.23 30.58 -17.75
C LYS A 409 -9.27 29.57 -17.24
N SER A 410 -10.13 29.05 -18.13
CA SER A 410 -11.12 28.01 -17.82
C SER A 410 -10.49 26.64 -17.58
N VAL A 411 -9.25 26.41 -18.03
CA VAL A 411 -8.55 25.15 -17.79
C VAL A 411 -8.01 25.10 -16.36
N GLN A 412 -8.67 24.29 -15.53
CA GLN A 412 -8.27 23.98 -14.17
C GLN A 412 -8.06 22.48 -14.03
N VAL A 413 -6.96 22.08 -13.40
CA VAL A 413 -6.65 20.67 -13.11
C VAL A 413 -6.42 20.45 -11.62
N GLY A 414 -6.85 19.30 -11.12
CA GLY A 414 -6.64 18.90 -9.73
C GLY A 414 -7.63 17.86 -9.24
N LEU A 415 -7.47 17.46 -7.98
CA LEU A 415 -8.28 16.46 -7.29
C LEU A 415 -9.02 17.11 -6.12
N PRO A 416 -10.09 17.90 -6.38
CA PRO A 416 -10.79 18.65 -5.33
C PRO A 416 -11.60 17.76 -4.38
N GLU A 417 -11.87 16.50 -4.71
CA GLU A 417 -12.72 15.62 -3.89
C GLU A 417 -12.14 15.35 -2.50
N VAL A 418 -10.84 15.57 -2.32
CA VAL A 418 -10.20 15.51 -1.00
C VAL A 418 -10.74 16.59 -0.04
N THR A 419 -11.30 17.70 -0.54
CA THR A 419 -12.00 18.68 0.32
C THR A 419 -13.33 18.15 0.84
N LEU A 420 -13.88 17.12 0.19
CA LEU A 420 -15.12 16.45 0.57
C LEU A 420 -14.84 15.19 1.41
N GLY A 421 -13.59 14.96 1.84
CA GLY A 421 -13.18 13.75 2.54
C GLY A 421 -13.10 12.50 1.65
N LEU A 422 -13.18 12.66 0.33
CA LEU A 422 -13.10 11.55 -0.63
C LEU A 422 -11.66 11.40 -1.15
N LEU A 423 -11.24 10.16 -1.39
CA LEU A 423 -9.95 9.88 -2.03
C LEU A 423 -10.13 9.67 -3.54
N PRO A 424 -9.21 10.18 -4.38
CA PRO A 424 -9.21 9.96 -5.83
C PRO A 424 -9.15 8.47 -6.20
N GLY A 425 -10.31 7.95 -6.62
CA GLY A 425 -10.55 6.53 -6.77
C GLY A 425 -10.03 5.94 -8.08
N GLY A 426 -9.89 6.72 -9.16
CA GLY A 426 -9.37 6.28 -10.45
C GLY A 426 -7.85 6.11 -10.52
N GLY A 427 -7.13 6.28 -9.42
CA GLY A 427 -5.67 6.11 -9.32
C GLY A 427 -4.87 7.41 -9.39
N GLY A 428 -5.53 8.56 -9.22
CA GLY A 428 -4.92 9.89 -9.21
C GLY A 428 -3.81 10.03 -8.17
N VAL A 429 -4.01 9.50 -6.96
CA VAL A 429 -2.98 9.51 -5.91
C VAL A 429 -1.71 8.78 -6.38
N VAL A 430 -1.85 7.58 -6.94
CA VAL A 430 -0.72 6.74 -7.37
C VAL A 430 0.02 7.38 -8.55
N ARG A 431 -0.71 7.84 -9.57
CA ARG A 431 -0.10 8.44 -10.77
C ARG A 431 0.58 9.76 -10.46
N MET A 432 -0.03 10.61 -9.62
CA MET A 432 0.60 11.86 -9.22
C MET A 432 1.88 11.62 -8.41
N VAL A 433 1.90 10.66 -7.49
CA VAL A 433 3.12 10.31 -6.74
C VAL A 433 4.24 9.87 -7.67
N ARG A 434 3.91 9.11 -8.72
CA ARG A 434 4.87 8.67 -9.74
C ARG A 434 5.40 9.83 -10.60
N MET A 435 4.53 10.76 -10.98
CA MET A 435 4.85 11.83 -11.95
C MET A 435 5.43 13.09 -11.31
N LEU A 436 5.12 13.37 -10.04
CA LEU A 436 5.51 14.60 -9.35
C LEU A 436 6.47 14.30 -8.20
N ALA A 437 7.63 14.96 -8.19
CA ALA A 437 8.54 14.92 -7.05
C ALA A 437 7.82 15.34 -5.75
N TRP A 438 8.08 14.63 -4.64
CA TRP A 438 7.40 14.77 -3.34
C TRP A 438 7.09 16.21 -2.89
N LYS A 439 8.05 17.14 -3.01
CA LYS A 439 7.88 18.56 -2.63
C LYS A 439 6.77 19.27 -3.42
N ARG A 440 6.45 18.82 -4.63
CA ARG A 440 5.38 19.38 -5.49
C ARG A 440 4.02 18.75 -5.21
N LEU A 441 3.98 17.58 -4.54
CA LEU A 441 2.80 16.73 -4.39
C LEU A 441 1.91 17.14 -3.20
N CYS A 442 2.51 17.43 -2.05
CA CYS A 442 1.81 17.65 -0.77
C CYS A 442 0.68 18.71 -0.85
N PRO A 443 0.86 19.88 -1.50
CA PRO A 443 -0.22 20.86 -1.60
C PRO A 443 -1.38 20.43 -2.50
N ILE A 444 -1.16 19.53 -3.47
CA ILE A 444 -2.18 19.14 -4.45
C ILE A 444 -2.98 17.94 -3.94
N CYS A 445 -2.32 16.94 -3.36
CA CYS A 445 -2.99 15.75 -2.82
C CYS A 445 -3.63 15.98 -1.45
N TRP A 446 -3.03 16.81 -0.59
CA TRP A 446 -3.51 16.99 0.79
C TRP A 446 -4.29 18.30 0.99
N LYS A 447 -3.92 19.37 0.29
CA LYS A 447 -4.55 20.70 0.46
C LYS A 447 -5.51 21.08 -0.68
N ALA A 448 -5.83 20.14 -1.57
CA ALA A 448 -6.73 20.33 -2.72
C ALA A 448 -6.42 21.56 -3.60
N ARG A 449 -5.16 22.01 -3.67
CA ARG A 449 -4.85 23.22 -4.44
C ARG A 449 -5.01 22.93 -5.93
N LYS A 450 -5.97 23.64 -6.55
CA LYS A 450 -6.09 23.72 -8.00
C LYS A 450 -4.84 24.36 -8.60
N CYS A 451 -4.32 23.80 -9.68
CA CYS A 451 -3.26 24.44 -10.45
C CYS A 451 -3.88 25.31 -11.54
N ALA A 452 -3.79 26.64 -11.37
CA ALA A 452 -3.95 27.61 -12.46
C ALA A 452 -2.57 28.19 -12.81
N ARG A 453 -2.28 28.33 -14.10
CA ARG A 453 -1.10 28.97 -14.73
C ARG A 453 0.18 29.08 -13.86
N SER A 454 1.14 28.22 -14.14
CA SER A 454 2.56 28.61 -14.28
C SER A 454 3.31 27.51 -15.02
N ARG A 455 4.54 27.78 -15.48
CA ARG A 455 5.48 26.90 -16.20
C ARG A 455 5.69 25.46 -15.62
N ARG A 456 4.95 25.06 -14.58
CA ARG A 456 5.01 23.78 -13.86
C ARG A 456 4.31 22.60 -14.55
N CYS A 457 3.37 22.82 -15.47
CA CYS A 457 2.74 21.73 -16.24
C CYS A 457 3.55 21.30 -17.49
N LYS A 458 4.60 22.03 -17.88
CA LYS A 458 5.41 21.68 -19.06
C LYS A 458 6.33 20.45 -18.87
N GLN A 459 6.38 19.87 -17.68
CA GLN A 459 7.28 18.76 -17.33
C GLN A 459 6.57 17.51 -16.77
N ALA A 460 5.26 17.34 -17.00
CA ALA A 460 4.50 16.16 -16.54
C ALA A 460 3.73 15.46 -17.66
#